data_AF-A0A1D1UVE4-F1
#
_entry.id   AF-A0A1D1UVE4-F1
#
_cell.length_a   1.000
_cell.length_b   1.000
_cell.length_c   1.000
_cell.angle_alpha   90.00
_cell.angle_beta   90.00
_cell.angle_gamma   90.00
#
_symmetry.space_group_name_H-M   'P 1'
#
loop_
_entity.id
_entity.type
_entity.pdbx_description
1 polymer ?
#
loop_
_entity_poly.entity_id
_entity_poly.type
_entity_poly.pdbx_seq_one_letter_code
_entity_poly.pdbx_strand_id
1 'polypeptide(L)'
;MAIALKCAQRGSRIIQESSGLLSITGSKLSQQPRRTVLLPPQYWYFIDTEGNLNFTHQRRRYFEKAQGEQESEFSLNNVENLLQSMQGDLPMRNMPNPYKKPRQKCILCKYDVEVDYKNPRLLSQFVSRFTGKLYDRQTTGLCRYRAEQVVQAIKMSQRAGFMPYVYTEPIYYNDPKLFDPFNPSRKS
;
A
#
# COMPACT_ATOMS: atom_id res chain seq x y z
N MET A 1 -38.55 -10.92 -34.70
CA MET A 1 -39.43 -11.04 -33.52
C MET A 1 -38.58 -10.90 -32.26
N ALA A 2 -38.49 -9.68 -31.72
CA ALA A 2 -37.79 -9.40 -30.48
C ALA A 2 -38.84 -9.11 -29.40
N ILE A 3 -38.85 -9.91 -28.33
CA ILE A 3 -39.74 -9.70 -27.18
C ILE A 3 -38.85 -9.35 -25.99
N ALA A 4 -38.82 -8.07 -25.66
CA ALA A 4 -38.29 -7.54 -24.42
C ALA A 4 -39.36 -7.68 -23.33
N LEU A 5 -39.01 -8.26 -22.18
CA LEU A 5 -39.86 -8.26 -21.00
C LEU A 5 -39.26 -7.33 -19.93
N LYS A 6 -39.99 -6.25 -19.65
CA LYS A 6 -39.80 -5.32 -18.54
C LYS A 6 -40.20 -6.01 -17.24
N CYS A 7 -39.42 -5.80 -16.17
CA CYS A 7 -39.87 -6.12 -14.80
C CYS A 7 -40.14 -4.82 -14.03
N ALA A 8 -41.30 -4.77 -13.39
CA ALA A 8 -41.96 -3.59 -12.86
C ALA A 8 -41.61 -3.29 -11.40
N GLN A 9 -41.74 -2.00 -11.05
CA GLN A 9 -41.65 -1.41 -9.72
C GLN A 9 -42.85 -1.76 -8.82
N ARG A 10 -42.60 -1.85 -7.50
CA ARG A 10 -43.50 -1.59 -6.35
C ARG A 10 -42.65 -1.81 -5.09
N GLY A 11 -42.68 -1.03 -4.02
CA GLY A 11 -43.54 0.05 -3.58
C GLY A 11 -43.22 0.27 -2.10
N SER A 12 -43.20 1.54 -1.71
CA SER A 12 -42.79 2.12 -0.44
C SER A 12 -43.76 1.82 0.71
N ARG A 13 -43.27 1.82 1.97
CA ARG A 13 -44.08 2.30 3.11
C ARG A 13 -43.23 2.82 4.27
N ILE A 14 -43.64 4.01 4.70
CA ILE A 14 -43.17 4.86 5.79
C ILE A 14 -44.06 4.59 7.02
N ILE A 15 -43.51 4.61 8.24
CA ILE A 15 -44.23 4.94 9.49
C ILE A 15 -43.32 5.80 10.39
N GLN A 16 -43.89 6.89 10.89
CA GLN A 16 -43.38 7.99 11.73
C GLN A 16 -43.24 7.61 13.22
N GLU A 17 -42.16 7.99 13.91
CA GLU A 17 -41.95 9.12 14.87
C GLU A 17 -42.64 9.08 16.25
N SER A 18 -41.85 9.55 17.24
CA SER A 18 -42.15 10.20 18.55
C SER A 18 -41.53 9.42 19.72
N SER A 19 -40.95 9.98 20.78
CA SER A 19 -40.56 11.33 21.23
C SER A 19 -40.01 11.15 22.67
N GLY A 20 -39.04 11.94 23.15
CA GLY A 20 -38.79 12.04 24.60
C GLY A 20 -37.36 12.31 25.05
N LEU A 21 -37.14 13.51 25.57
CA LEU A 21 -35.91 14.12 26.11
C LEU A 21 -35.51 13.59 27.50
N LEU A 22 -34.21 13.64 27.84
CA LEU A 22 -33.70 14.21 29.12
C LEU A 22 -32.15 14.27 29.20
N SER A 23 -31.67 15.49 29.01
CA SER A 23 -30.62 16.30 29.67
C SER A 23 -29.53 15.77 30.63
N ILE A 24 -28.26 16.08 30.25
CA ILE A 24 -27.13 16.76 30.96
C ILE A 24 -26.54 16.07 32.24
N THR A 25 -25.24 15.70 32.31
CA THR A 25 -24.10 16.56 32.73
C THR A 25 -22.73 15.85 32.68
N GLY A 26 -21.69 16.58 32.22
CA GLY A 26 -20.28 16.50 32.64
C GLY A 26 -19.41 15.35 32.07
N SER A 27 -18.12 15.47 31.78
CA SER A 27 -17.17 16.58 31.57
C SER A 27 -15.78 15.95 31.35
N LYS A 28 -15.03 16.42 30.32
CA LYS A 28 -13.55 16.30 30.11
C LYS A 28 -13.00 14.86 29.91
N LEU A 29 -11.97 14.55 29.12
CA LEU A 29 -10.91 15.30 28.44
C LEU A 29 -10.29 14.38 27.37
N SER A 30 -9.55 14.99 26.44
CA SER A 30 -8.49 14.41 25.59
C SER A 30 -8.81 14.35 24.10
N GLN A 31 -8.24 15.36 23.44
CA GLN A 31 -8.23 15.68 22.03
C GLN A 31 -7.25 14.78 21.28
N GLN A 32 -7.53 14.47 20.00
CA GLN A 32 -6.59 14.71 18.90
C GLN A 32 -7.36 15.07 17.61
N PRO A 33 -7.16 16.27 17.03
CA PRO A 33 -7.55 16.57 15.66
C PRO A 33 -6.44 16.14 14.68
N ARG A 34 -6.78 15.35 13.65
CA ARG A 34 -7.21 15.79 12.31
C ARG A 34 -6.17 16.65 11.58
N ARG A 35 -5.64 16.03 10.51
CA ARG A 35 -4.99 16.60 9.31
C ARG A 35 -5.16 18.11 9.16
N THR A 36 -4.04 18.83 9.18
CA THR A 36 -3.98 20.24 8.80
C THR A 36 -4.12 20.36 7.28
N VAL A 37 -5.23 20.92 6.82
CA VAL A 37 -5.36 21.48 5.47
C VAL A 37 -5.14 22.98 5.62
N LEU A 38 -4.09 23.52 4.99
CA LEU A 38 -3.89 24.96 4.88
C LEU A 38 -5.03 25.53 4.00
N LEU A 39 -5.88 26.36 4.59
CA LEU A 39 -6.85 27.20 3.88
C LEU A 39 -6.30 28.64 3.77
N PRO A 40 -6.52 29.33 2.65
CA PRO A 40 -6.03 30.70 2.41
C PRO A 40 -6.74 31.73 3.32
N PRO A 41 -6.12 32.90 3.57
CA PRO A 41 -6.67 33.92 4.45
C PRO A 41 -7.94 34.51 3.83
N GLN A 42 -9.04 34.37 4.56
CA GLN A 42 -10.35 34.87 4.14
C GLN A 42 -10.35 36.41 4.19
N TYR A 43 -10.79 37.02 3.10
CA TYR A 43 -11.23 38.40 3.07
C TYR A 43 -12.30 38.62 4.15
N TRP A 44 -12.14 39.65 4.97
CA TRP A 44 -13.18 40.08 5.90
C TRP A 44 -14.01 41.16 5.23
N TYR A 45 -15.30 40.87 5.03
CA TYR A 45 -16.30 41.86 4.63
C TYR A 45 -17.00 42.37 5.88
N PHE A 46 -17.11 43.69 6.03
CA PHE A 46 -18.04 44.31 6.97
C PHE A 46 -19.13 45.00 6.15
N ILE A 47 -20.39 44.76 6.52
CA ILE A 47 -21.57 45.38 5.92
C ILE A 47 -22.10 46.38 6.96
N ASP A 48 -22.23 47.65 6.58
CA ASP A 48 -22.88 48.66 7.42
C ASP A 48 -24.42 48.44 7.39
N THR A 49 -25.14 48.90 8.42
CA THR A 49 -26.58 48.61 8.65
C THR A 49 -27.56 49.12 7.59
N GLU A 50 -27.08 49.74 6.50
CA GLU A 50 -27.88 50.20 5.37
C GLU A 50 -27.57 49.49 4.03
N GLY A 51 -26.73 48.44 4.05
CA GLY A 51 -26.59 47.50 2.92
C GLY A 51 -25.77 47.99 1.72
N ASN A 52 -24.88 48.96 1.87
CA ASN A 52 -23.97 49.41 0.80
C ASN A 52 -22.51 48.93 1.01
N LEU A 53 -21.88 48.41 -0.06
CA LEU A 53 -20.46 48.03 -0.10
C LEU A 53 -19.59 49.26 -0.43
N ASN A 54 -18.94 49.87 0.56
CA ASN A 54 -17.97 50.95 0.33
C ASN A 54 -16.54 50.49 0.62
N PHE A 55 -15.71 50.45 -0.41
CA PHE A 55 -14.30 50.03 -0.35
C PHE A 55 -13.40 51.22 0.03
N THR A 56 -13.03 51.36 1.31
CA THR A 56 -12.05 52.38 1.73
C THR A 56 -10.64 51.82 1.65
N HIS A 57 -9.97 52.05 0.52
CA HIS A 57 -8.55 51.76 0.36
C HIS A 57 -7.70 52.80 1.11
N GLN A 58 -7.59 52.70 2.44
CA GLN A 58 -6.57 53.43 3.19
C GLN A 58 -5.28 52.60 3.28
N ARG A 59 -4.44 52.66 2.24
CA ARG A 59 -3.01 52.36 2.39
C ARG A 59 -2.39 53.45 3.24
N ARG A 60 -2.08 53.15 4.50
CA ARG A 60 -1.12 53.95 5.25
C ARG A 60 0.24 53.82 4.56
N ARG A 61 0.69 54.95 4.04
CA ARG A 61 2.05 55.26 3.63
C ARG A 61 2.98 55.05 4.82
N TYR A 62 3.79 54.00 4.84
CA TYR A 62 5.13 53.99 5.43
C TYR A 62 5.92 52.84 4.79
N PHE A 63 6.56 53.14 3.66
CA PHE A 63 7.80 52.45 3.31
C PHE A 63 8.78 53.54 2.89
N GLU A 64 9.55 53.96 3.89
CA GLU A 64 10.58 54.98 3.81
C GLU A 64 11.76 54.38 3.04
N LYS A 65 12.19 55.05 1.98
CA LYS A 65 13.28 54.61 1.10
C LYS A 65 14.60 54.65 1.87
N ALA A 66 15.11 53.50 2.28
CA ALA A 66 16.52 53.33 2.60
C ALA A 66 17.24 52.80 1.36
N GLN A 67 18.05 53.68 0.77
CA GLN A 67 18.89 53.42 -0.39
C GLN A 67 19.94 52.34 -0.07
N GLY A 68 20.08 51.38 -0.98
CA GLY A 68 21.04 50.28 -0.87
C GLY A 68 20.54 48.95 -1.40
N GLU A 69 19.48 48.91 -2.21
CA GLU A 69 19.21 47.74 -3.03
C GLU A 69 20.28 47.68 -4.12
N GLN A 70 21.34 46.90 -3.90
CA GLN A 70 21.92 46.19 -5.03
C GLN A 70 20.84 45.19 -5.44
N GLU A 71 19.94 45.61 -6.31
CA GLU A 71 19.15 44.69 -7.12
C GLU A 71 20.19 43.77 -7.76
N SER A 72 20.40 42.58 -7.19
CA SER A 72 21.18 41.56 -7.85
C SER A 72 20.35 41.19 -9.06
N GLU A 73 20.58 41.89 -10.17
CA GLU A 73 19.93 41.62 -11.43
C GLU A 73 19.99 40.12 -11.62
N PHE A 74 18.82 39.48 -11.56
CA PHE A 74 18.67 38.09 -11.93
C PHE A 74 18.89 38.05 -13.45
N SER A 75 20.16 38.11 -13.84
CA SER A 75 20.55 38.13 -15.24
C SER A 75 20.57 36.69 -15.71
N LEU A 76 19.82 36.42 -16.77
CA LEU A 76 19.73 35.10 -17.38
C LEU A 76 21.13 34.56 -17.76
N ASN A 77 22.04 35.47 -18.10
CA ASN A 77 23.44 35.18 -18.45
C ASN A 77 24.21 34.55 -17.27
N ASN A 78 23.98 34.99 -16.04
CA ASN A 78 24.62 34.41 -14.86
C ASN A 78 24.07 33.02 -14.53
N VAL A 79 22.78 32.80 -14.77
CA VAL A 79 22.13 31.49 -14.63
C VAL A 79 22.65 30.51 -15.69
N GLU A 80 22.79 30.97 -16.94
CA GLU A 80 23.37 30.15 -18.02
C GLU A 80 24.83 29.78 -17.74
N ASN A 81 25.65 30.72 -17.27
CA ASN A 81 27.04 30.43 -16.89
C ASN A 81 27.14 29.42 -15.73
N LEU A 82 26.21 29.47 -14.77
CA LEU A 82 26.13 28.49 -13.68
C LEU A 82 25.65 27.12 -14.16
N LEU A 83 24.66 27.07 -15.06
CA LEU A 83 24.23 25.82 -15.68
C LEU A 83 25.35 25.21 -16.54
N GLN A 84 26.17 26.05 -17.18
CA GLN A 84 27.32 25.63 -17.98
C GLN A 84 28.42 25.02 -17.12
N SER A 85 28.70 25.58 -15.94
CA SER A 85 29.69 25.01 -15.01
C SER A 85 29.23 23.69 -14.37
N MET A 86 27.93 23.49 -14.19
CA MET A 86 27.32 22.28 -13.62
C MET A 86 27.12 21.14 -14.64
N GLN A 87 27.48 21.31 -15.91
CA GLN A 87 27.27 20.30 -16.95
C GLN A 87 27.96 18.95 -16.64
N GLY A 88 29.01 18.96 -15.80
CA GLY A 88 29.68 17.74 -15.33
C GLY A 88 28.98 17.00 -14.19
N ASP A 89 28.08 17.66 -13.45
CA ASP A 89 27.38 17.11 -12.28
C ASP A 89 25.95 16.62 -12.60
N LEU A 90 25.57 16.66 -13.88
CA LEU A 90 24.27 16.20 -14.34
C LEU A 90 24.16 14.67 -14.24
N PRO A 91 23.03 14.12 -13.76
CA PRO A 91 22.87 12.68 -13.66
C PRO A 91 22.89 12.04 -15.05
N MET A 92 23.73 11.02 -15.22
CA MET A 92 23.80 10.23 -16.45
C MET A 92 22.47 9.51 -16.71
N ARG A 93 21.73 9.92 -17.76
CA ARG A 93 20.41 9.34 -18.09
C ARG A 93 20.46 7.89 -18.57
N ASN A 94 21.57 7.44 -19.15
CA ASN A 94 21.66 6.17 -19.88
C ASN A 94 22.42 5.05 -19.13
N MET A 95 22.71 5.20 -17.84
CA MET A 95 23.43 4.17 -17.06
C MET A 95 22.44 3.18 -16.41
N PRO A 96 22.65 1.85 -16.51
CA PRO A 96 21.88 0.90 -15.71
C PRO A 96 22.11 1.15 -14.22
N ASN A 97 21.06 1.01 -13.40
CA ASN A 97 21.12 1.29 -11.97
C ASN A 97 22.18 0.40 -11.26
N PRO A 98 23.28 0.98 -10.73
CA PRO A 98 24.34 0.22 -10.06
C PRO A 98 23.90 -0.34 -8.70
N TYR A 99 22.87 0.24 -8.07
CA TYR A 99 22.33 -0.18 -6.78
C TYR A 99 21.23 -1.25 -6.90
N LYS A 100 21.03 -1.80 -8.10
CA LYS A 100 20.01 -2.82 -8.34
C LYS A 100 20.41 -4.14 -7.72
N LYS A 101 19.76 -4.51 -6.61
CA LYS A 101 19.92 -5.82 -5.98
C LYS A 101 19.53 -6.94 -6.96
N PRO A 102 20.21 -8.10 -6.92
CA PRO A 102 19.84 -9.25 -7.72
C PRO A 102 18.43 -9.73 -7.33
N ARG A 103 17.73 -10.33 -8.30
CA ARG A 103 16.40 -10.89 -8.06
C ARG A 103 16.49 -12.04 -7.06
N GLN A 104 15.64 -12.00 -6.04
CA GLN A 104 15.53 -13.08 -5.06
C GLN A 104 14.98 -14.33 -5.72
N LYS A 105 15.68 -15.45 -5.56
CA LYS A 105 15.28 -16.76 -6.09
C LYS A 105 14.56 -17.57 -5.01
N CYS A 106 13.68 -18.49 -5.42
CA CYS A 106 13.05 -19.43 -4.52
C CYS A 106 14.06 -20.46 -3.98
N ILE A 107 13.76 -21.11 -2.86
CA ILE A 107 14.64 -22.13 -2.24
C ILE A 107 14.97 -23.25 -3.24
N LEU A 108 13.95 -23.81 -3.89
CA LEU A 108 14.12 -24.88 -4.89
C LEU A 108 14.89 -24.42 -6.15
N CYS A 109 14.80 -23.13 -6.50
CA CYS A 109 15.46 -22.52 -7.65
C CYS A 109 16.90 -22.10 -7.35
N LYS A 110 17.25 -22.00 -6.06
CA LYS A 110 18.58 -21.60 -5.60
C LYS A 110 19.50 -22.82 -5.50
N TYR A 111 18.94 -23.96 -5.10
CA TYR A 111 19.64 -25.23 -4.95
C TYR A 111 19.38 -26.19 -6.12
N ASP A 112 18.64 -25.76 -7.14
CA ASP A 112 18.26 -26.54 -8.32
C ASP A 112 17.78 -27.97 -7.99
N VAL A 113 16.92 -28.07 -6.97
CA VAL A 113 16.36 -29.33 -6.51
C VAL A 113 15.20 -29.75 -7.40
N GLU A 114 15.25 -30.97 -7.91
CA GLU A 114 14.16 -31.60 -8.66
C GLU A 114 13.07 -32.12 -7.71
N VAL A 115 11.81 -31.90 -8.08
CA VAL A 115 10.66 -32.24 -7.22
C VAL A 115 9.99 -33.49 -7.77
N ASP A 116 10.24 -34.62 -7.12
CA ASP A 116 9.63 -35.90 -7.45
C ASP A 116 8.56 -36.32 -6.45
N TYR A 117 7.50 -36.95 -6.95
CA TYR A 117 6.44 -37.53 -6.10
C TYR A 117 6.91 -38.71 -5.24
N LYS A 118 8.05 -39.32 -5.61
CA LYS A 118 8.66 -40.47 -4.94
C LYS A 118 9.42 -40.10 -3.66
N ASN A 119 9.68 -38.80 -3.43
CA ASN A 119 10.49 -38.31 -2.33
C ASN A 119 9.60 -37.70 -1.23
N PRO A 120 8.93 -38.51 -0.38
CA PRO A 120 8.00 -38.01 0.63
C PRO A 120 8.69 -37.11 1.66
N ARG A 121 9.99 -37.30 1.91
CA ARG A 121 10.78 -36.47 2.83
C ARG A 121 10.89 -35.00 2.40
N LEU A 122 11.00 -34.74 1.10
CA LEU A 122 11.04 -33.35 0.60
C LEU A 122 9.63 -32.75 0.62
N LEU A 123 8.63 -33.54 0.23
CA LEU A 123 7.25 -33.09 0.11
C LEU A 123 6.59 -32.84 1.46
N SER A 124 6.92 -33.64 2.48
CA SER A 124 6.42 -33.52 3.85
C SER A 124 6.78 -32.16 4.47
N GLN A 125 7.90 -31.56 4.07
CA GLN A 125 8.29 -30.23 4.52
C GLN A 125 7.31 -29.15 4.08
N PHE A 126 6.65 -29.32 2.92
CA PHE A 126 5.64 -28.40 2.38
C PHE A 126 4.24 -28.60 2.94
N VAL A 127 4.06 -29.56 3.84
CA VAL A 127 2.78 -29.94 4.45
C VAL A 127 2.78 -29.62 5.94
N SER A 128 1.64 -29.18 6.45
CA SER A 128 1.43 -28.94 7.86
C SER A 128 1.43 -30.25 8.65
N ARG A 129 2.29 -30.31 9.67
CA ARG A 129 2.51 -31.49 10.52
C ARG A 129 1.21 -32.08 11.08
N PHE A 130 0.33 -31.21 11.60
CA PHE A 130 -0.88 -31.63 12.31
C PHE A 130 -2.11 -31.80 11.41
N THR A 131 -2.19 -31.05 10.32
CA THR A 131 -3.41 -30.97 9.49
C THR A 131 -3.27 -31.63 8.12
N GLY A 132 -2.06 -32.00 7.69
CA GLY A 132 -1.85 -32.55 6.34
C GLY A 132 -2.11 -31.54 5.21
N LYS A 133 -2.39 -30.27 5.56
CA LYS A 133 -2.67 -29.20 4.60
C LYS A 133 -1.39 -28.66 4.01
N LEU A 134 -1.39 -28.44 2.70
CA LEU A 134 -0.29 -27.79 2.00
C LEU A 134 -0.16 -26.33 2.46
N TYR A 135 1.07 -25.86 2.66
CA TYR A 135 1.32 -24.44 2.91
C TYR A 135 1.17 -23.60 1.64
N ASP A 136 0.66 -22.38 1.80
CA ASP A 136 0.49 -21.44 0.70
C ASP A 136 1.82 -20.88 0.18
N ARG A 137 1.76 -20.33 -1.04
CA ARG A 137 2.90 -19.68 -1.70
C ARG A 137 3.47 -18.50 -0.91
N GLN A 138 2.62 -17.76 -0.19
CA GLN A 138 3.06 -16.61 0.62
C GLN A 138 3.94 -17.06 1.80
N THR A 139 3.55 -18.17 2.44
CA THR A 139 4.30 -18.79 3.52
C THR A 139 5.62 -19.38 3.03
N THR A 140 5.57 -20.24 2.01
CA THR A 140 6.74 -20.98 1.51
C THR A 140 7.72 -20.13 0.69
N GLY A 141 7.24 -19.02 0.09
CA GLY A 141 8.07 -18.13 -0.73
C GLY A 141 8.42 -18.67 -2.13
N LEU A 142 7.85 -19.81 -2.53
CA LEU A 142 8.13 -20.45 -3.82
C LEU A 142 7.70 -19.60 -5.02
N CYS A 143 8.37 -19.83 -6.15
CA CYS A 143 7.91 -19.35 -7.45
C CYS A 143 6.58 -20.03 -7.81
N ARG A 144 5.72 -19.37 -8.59
CA ARG A 144 4.42 -19.93 -9.01
C ARG A 144 4.57 -21.31 -9.66
N TYR A 145 5.51 -21.42 -10.60
CA TYR A 145 5.83 -22.67 -11.30
C TYR A 145 6.21 -23.80 -10.34
N ARG A 146 7.16 -23.55 -9.42
CA ARG A 146 7.59 -24.56 -8.45
C ARG A 146 6.51 -24.91 -7.42
N ALA A 147 5.67 -23.95 -7.03
CA ALA A 147 4.54 -24.21 -6.13
C ALA A 147 3.52 -25.16 -6.80
N GLU A 148 3.17 -24.92 -8.06
CA GLU A 148 2.27 -25.79 -8.84
C GLU A 148 2.86 -27.20 -9.01
N GLN A 149 4.17 -27.32 -9.27
CA GLN A 149 4.88 -28.60 -9.31
C GLN A 149 4.79 -29.36 -7.98
N VAL A 150 5.05 -28.69 -6.86
CA VAL A 150 4.98 -29.31 -5.52
C VAL A 150 3.56 -29.78 -5.22
N VAL A 151 2.54 -28.98 -5.55
CA VAL A 151 1.12 -29.38 -5.40
C VAL A 151 0.82 -30.66 -6.19
N GLN A 152 1.29 -30.74 -7.44
CA GLN A 152 1.07 -31.91 -8.30
C GLN A 152 1.81 -33.14 -7.75
N ALA A 153 3.09 -32.99 -7.40
CA ALA A 153 3.90 -34.05 -6.83
C ALA A 153 3.30 -34.60 -5.53
N ILE A 154 2.80 -33.74 -4.65
CA ILE A 154 2.10 -34.14 -3.41
C ILE A 154 0.84 -34.93 -3.72
N LYS A 155 -0.02 -34.44 -4.62
CA LYS A 155 -1.24 -35.15 -5.02
C LYS A 155 -0.92 -36.52 -5.63
N MET A 156 0.14 -36.62 -6.43
CA MET A 156 0.60 -37.88 -7.01
C MET A 156 1.17 -38.82 -5.94
N SER A 157 1.99 -38.31 -5.03
CA SER A 157 2.58 -39.05 -3.91
C SER A 157 1.51 -39.65 -3.01
N GLN A 158 0.47 -38.86 -2.69
CA GLN A 158 -0.65 -39.31 -1.88
C GLN A 158 -1.50 -40.38 -2.58
N ARG A 159 -1.78 -40.22 -3.88
CA ARG A 159 -2.51 -41.24 -4.67
C ARG A 159 -1.72 -42.54 -4.82
N ALA A 160 -0.39 -42.45 -4.93
CA ALA A 160 0.50 -43.59 -5.02
C ALA A 160 0.78 -44.27 -3.67
N GLY A 161 0.31 -43.69 -2.55
CA GLY A 161 0.50 -44.24 -1.22
C GLY A 161 1.86 -43.97 -0.58
N PHE A 162 2.67 -43.05 -1.14
CA PHE A 162 3.95 -42.65 -0.55
C PHE A 162 3.82 -41.62 0.57
N MET A 163 2.71 -40.87 0.64
CA MET A 163 2.49 -39.84 1.65
C MET A 163 1.03 -39.83 2.14
N PRO A 164 0.78 -39.72 3.46
CA PRO A 164 -0.58 -39.59 4.01
C PRO A 164 -1.28 -38.27 3.63
N TYR A 165 -2.63 -38.28 3.70
CA TYR A 165 -3.49 -37.12 3.43
C TYR A 165 -3.74 -36.24 4.67
N VAL A 166 -3.90 -36.86 5.84
CA VAL A 166 -4.47 -36.20 7.04
C VAL A 166 -3.40 -35.70 8.01
N TYR A 167 -2.29 -36.41 8.11
CA TYR A 167 -1.18 -36.10 9.00
C TYR A 167 0.13 -36.28 8.25
N THR A 168 1.24 -35.81 8.83
CA THR A 168 2.58 -36.04 8.28
C THR A 168 3.25 -37.18 9.08
N GLU A 169 4.07 -38.02 8.45
CA GLU A 169 4.72 -39.11 9.18
C GLU A 169 5.65 -38.56 10.28
N PRO A 170 5.67 -39.16 11.49
CA PRO A 170 6.46 -38.67 12.62
C PRO A 170 7.97 -38.72 12.36
N ILE A 171 8.40 -39.56 11.41
CA ILE A 171 9.80 -39.69 10.98
C ILE A 171 10.36 -38.35 10.48
N TYR A 172 9.52 -37.50 9.87
CA TYR A 172 9.92 -36.21 9.29
C TYR A 172 9.74 -35.01 10.24
N TYR A 173 9.33 -35.21 11.50
CA TYR A 173 9.07 -34.10 12.42
C TYR A 173 10.33 -33.34 12.84
N ASN A 174 11.47 -34.03 12.82
CA ASN A 174 12.76 -33.50 13.22
C ASN A 174 13.59 -32.94 12.05
N ASP A 175 13.03 -32.94 10.83
CA ASP A 175 13.69 -32.31 9.69
C ASP A 175 13.79 -30.79 9.90
N PRO A 176 14.86 -30.14 9.40
CA PRO A 176 15.04 -28.70 9.52
C PRO A 176 13.90 -27.97 8.82
N LYS A 177 13.30 -27.00 9.51
CA LYS A 177 12.19 -26.21 8.98
C LYS A 177 12.73 -25.22 7.94
N LEU A 178 12.20 -25.28 6.72
CA LEU A 178 12.56 -24.36 5.64
C LEU A 178 11.91 -22.97 5.78
N PHE A 179 10.76 -22.90 6.45
CA PHE A 179 9.96 -21.69 6.57
C PHE A 179 9.13 -21.71 7.84
N ASP A 180 8.76 -20.51 8.30
CA ASP A 180 7.92 -20.31 9.47
C ASP A 180 6.48 -19.99 9.04
N PRO A 181 5.48 -20.83 9.39
CA PRO A 181 4.09 -20.61 9.01
C PRO A 181 3.50 -19.27 9.48
N PHE A 182 3.99 -18.76 10.62
CA PHE A 182 3.50 -17.54 11.25
C PHE A 182 4.16 -16.26 10.70
N ASN A 183 5.24 -16.38 9.94
CA ASN A 183 5.94 -15.23 9.36
C ASN A 183 6.11 -15.41 7.85
N PRO A 184 5.08 -15.06 7.04
CA PRO A 184 5.11 -15.33 5.61
C PRO A 184 6.18 -14.51 4.91
N SER A 185 6.98 -15.18 4.08
CA SER A 185 8.08 -14.58 3.32
C SER A 185 7.65 -13.46 2.36
N ARG A 186 6.41 -13.50 1.87
CA ARG A 186 5.81 -12.46 1.01
C ARG A 186 4.64 -11.81 1.74
N LYS A 187 4.68 -10.49 1.87
CA LYS A 187 3.55 -9.69 2.37
C LYS A 187 2.41 -9.74 1.35
N SER A 188 1.18 -9.87 1.85
CA SER A 188 -0.08 -9.92 1.08
C SER A 188 -0.41 -8.59 0.43
#